data_AF-A0A101HS86-F1
#
_entry.id   AF-A0A101HS86-F1
#
_cell.length_a   1.000
_cell.length_b   1.000
_cell.length_c   1.000
_cell.angle_alpha   90.00
_cell.angle_beta   90.00
_cell.angle_gamma   90.00
#
_symmetry.space_group_name_H-M   'P 1'
#
loop_
_entity.id
_entity.type
_entity.pdbx_description
1 polymer ?
#
loop_
_entity_poly.entity_id
_entity_poly.type
_entity_poly.pdbx_seq_one_letter_code
_entity_poly.pdbx_strand_id
1 'polypeptide(L)'
;MVKTPMNALKKLLTRLTTRLMLLFLLVTVPAAPSCGDKSTTWELVQSFGETMSHQEARGRFYLLLFFVTVIILATAGLTWSFIKNNLSRGEELELETNPDGQELNGNQKRAWLRLAFKKDLLFKIKDDGEFNRGQITNLSGGGMQFSTGRELTPNEQIRVSFALGPDKKFNLDGRVVRVMPSSDGQGEKCFLTGIQFLHLTSAEQDRIVNSVLQEQRKLMLGKRTKKEKTCPVCGRPNLNKAEKCWYCQAPLEEQSESRQKSLLPEEELLDQSGGASSFVNSTMDGNPRSEGDNTPEWLRRVRELIAAEKVEEEPSDEWQQQHLFDTPEKGIKRNSSRSDKDSGLSSSMPEKKDKATKPIDEKPHIKQPEAEEDLPDGFTHFSTHPDD
;
A
#
# COMPACT_ATOMS: atom_id res chain seq x y z
N MET A 1 -16.17 -3.57 -19.70
CA MET A 1 -15.05 -4.46 -19.31
C MET A 1 -13.88 -4.26 -20.28
N VAL A 2 -12.93 -3.39 -19.94
CA VAL A 2 -11.74 -3.16 -20.77
C VAL A 2 -10.72 -4.24 -20.41
N LYS A 3 -10.58 -5.27 -21.24
CA LYS A 3 -9.49 -6.25 -21.12
C LYS A 3 -8.19 -5.48 -21.28
N THR A 4 -7.42 -5.37 -20.21
CA THR A 4 -6.18 -4.59 -20.18
C THR A 4 -5.18 -5.16 -21.19
N PRO A 5 -4.54 -4.29 -22.02
CA PRO A 5 -3.61 -4.72 -23.08
C PRO A 5 -2.38 -5.48 -22.55
N MET A 6 -2.09 -5.38 -21.25
CA MET A 6 -0.98 -6.08 -20.60
C MET A 6 -1.06 -7.61 -20.70
N ASN A 7 -2.26 -8.20 -20.71
CA ASN A 7 -2.38 -9.65 -20.78
C ASN A 7 -2.10 -10.20 -22.19
N ALA A 8 -2.34 -9.40 -23.23
CA ALA A 8 -1.99 -9.75 -24.61
C ALA A 8 -0.46 -9.68 -24.81
N LEU A 9 0.18 -8.64 -24.27
CA LEU A 9 1.63 -8.47 -24.37
C LEU A 9 2.41 -9.59 -23.65
N LYS A 10 1.97 -9.98 -22.45
CA LYS A 10 2.58 -11.10 -21.71
C LYS A 10 2.55 -12.40 -22.51
N LYS A 11 1.40 -12.75 -23.10
CA LYS A 11 1.24 -13.95 -23.93
C LYS A 11 2.10 -13.91 -25.19
N LEU A 12 2.27 -12.72 -25.80
CA LEU A 12 3.13 -12.55 -26.96
C LEU A 12 4.61 -12.80 -26.58
N LEU A 13 5.09 -12.24 -25.48
CA LEU A 13 6.45 -12.46 -24.98
C LEU A 13 6.73 -13.93 -24.64
N THR A 14 5.77 -14.65 -24.06
CA THR A 14 5.95 -16.09 -23.77
C THR A 14 6.04 -16.93 -25.04
N ARG A 15 5.26 -16.59 -26.08
CA ARG A 15 5.33 -17.27 -27.39
C ARG A 15 6.61 -16.94 -28.14
N LEU A 16 7.13 -15.73 -28.01
CA LEU A 16 8.38 -15.33 -28.65
C LEU A 16 9.58 -16.06 -28.01
N THR A 17 9.65 -16.10 -26.69
CA THR A 17 10.74 -16.74 -25.94
C THR A 17 10.81 -18.25 -26.17
N THR A 18 9.66 -18.94 -26.17
CA THR A 18 9.58 -20.38 -26.49
C THR A 18 10.04 -20.70 -27.92
N ARG A 19 9.66 -19.89 -28.91
CA ARG A 19 10.13 -20.08 -30.30
C ARG A 19 11.63 -19.83 -30.45
N LEU A 20 12.18 -18.85 -29.74
CA LEU A 20 13.62 -18.55 -29.74
C LEU A 20 14.43 -19.69 -29.11
N MET A 21 13.96 -20.25 -28.00
CA MET A 21 14.54 -21.45 -27.37
C MET A 21 14.54 -22.66 -28.33
N LEU A 22 13.44 -22.88 -29.06
CA LEU A 22 13.33 -24.01 -29.98
C LEU A 22 14.26 -23.86 -31.20
N LEU A 23 14.40 -22.64 -31.73
CA LEU A 23 15.35 -22.33 -32.79
C LEU A 23 16.80 -22.54 -32.32
N PHE A 24 17.11 -22.16 -31.08
CA PHE A 24 18.44 -22.37 -30.52
C PHE A 24 18.78 -23.86 -30.38
N LEU A 25 17.81 -24.69 -29.97
CA LEU A 25 17.97 -26.16 -29.91
C LEU A 25 18.23 -26.77 -31.29
N LEU A 26 17.54 -26.32 -32.34
CA LEU A 26 17.72 -26.85 -33.71
C LEU A 26 19.08 -26.53 -34.32
N VAL A 27 19.71 -25.40 -33.95
CA VAL A 27 21.02 -24.99 -34.50
C VAL A 27 22.20 -25.75 -33.85
N THR A 28 21.98 -26.41 -32.70
CA THR A 28 23.05 -27.07 -31.94
C THR A 28 23.21 -28.56 -32.22
N VAL A 29 22.42 -29.18 -33.10
CA VAL A 29 22.55 -30.61 -33.42
C VAL A 29 23.65 -30.80 -34.49
N PRO A 30 24.83 -31.34 -34.16
CA PRO A 30 25.85 -31.63 -35.16
C PRO A 30 25.36 -32.75 -36.08
N ALA A 31 25.50 -32.55 -37.40
CA ALA A 31 25.22 -33.60 -38.38
C ALA A 31 26.19 -34.78 -38.19
N ALA A 32 25.65 -35.98 -38.04
CA ALA A 32 26.45 -37.19 -37.85
C ALA A 32 27.29 -37.49 -39.10
N PRO A 33 28.59 -37.79 -38.95
CA PRO A 33 29.44 -38.15 -40.09
C PRO A 33 29.07 -39.54 -40.63
N SER A 34 28.96 -39.64 -41.96
CA SER A 34 28.70 -40.90 -42.68
C SER A 34 30.00 -41.69 -42.84
N CYS A 35 30.08 -42.90 -42.27
CA CYS A 35 31.22 -43.80 -42.40
C CYS A 35 31.35 -44.39 -43.81
N GLY A 36 32.51 -44.22 -44.43
CA GLY A 36 32.92 -44.92 -45.66
C GLY A 36 34.29 -45.58 -45.46
N ASP A 37 34.38 -46.86 -45.79
CA ASP A 37 35.54 -47.73 -45.58
C ASP A 37 36.65 -47.52 -46.63
N LYS A 38 37.86 -47.19 -46.16
CA LYS A 38 39.16 -47.87 -46.42
C LYS A 38 40.37 -46.93 -46.21
N SER A 39 41.26 -47.37 -45.30
CA SER A 39 42.69 -47.01 -45.13
C SER A 39 43.14 -45.56 -45.40
N THR A 40 42.80 -44.65 -44.49
CA THR A 40 43.24 -43.24 -44.52
C THR A 40 43.52 -42.71 -43.11
N THR A 41 44.36 -43.39 -42.31
CA THR A 41 44.65 -42.93 -40.93
C THR A 41 45.32 -41.55 -40.89
N TRP A 42 46.10 -41.19 -41.91
CA TRP A 42 46.76 -39.88 -41.97
C TRP A 42 45.80 -38.76 -42.39
N GLU A 43 44.97 -38.96 -43.42
CA GLU A 43 43.95 -37.97 -43.82
C GLU A 43 42.88 -37.79 -42.73
N LEU A 44 42.64 -38.82 -41.91
CA LEU A 44 41.77 -38.72 -40.74
C LEU A 44 42.37 -37.78 -39.69
N VAL A 45 43.68 -37.83 -39.42
CA VAL A 45 44.32 -36.88 -38.48
C VAL A 45 44.30 -35.45 -39.02
N GLN A 46 44.56 -35.24 -40.31
CA GLN A 46 44.51 -33.90 -40.91
C GLN A 46 43.08 -33.33 -40.93
N SER A 47 42.09 -34.14 -41.33
CA SER A 47 40.69 -33.73 -41.30
C SER A 47 40.18 -33.50 -39.87
N PHE A 48 40.65 -34.25 -38.88
CA PHE A 48 40.39 -33.96 -37.46
C PHE A 48 41.01 -32.63 -37.02
N GLY A 49 42.26 -32.31 -37.43
CA GLY A 49 42.90 -31.03 -37.11
C GLY A 49 42.16 -29.83 -37.71
N GLU A 50 41.77 -29.93 -38.98
CA GLU A 50 41.02 -28.87 -39.68
C GLU A 50 39.61 -28.71 -39.09
N THR A 51 38.90 -29.80 -38.81
CA THR A 51 37.56 -29.75 -38.18
C THR A 51 37.62 -29.21 -36.76
N MET A 52 38.64 -29.55 -35.97
CA MET A 52 38.81 -29.06 -34.61
C MET A 52 39.10 -27.55 -34.58
N SER A 53 39.92 -27.04 -35.50
CA SER A 53 40.17 -25.59 -35.63
C SER A 53 38.91 -24.81 -36.04
N HIS A 54 38.09 -25.38 -36.93
CA HIS A 54 36.80 -24.80 -37.30
C HIS A 54 35.78 -24.85 -36.14
N GLN A 55 35.83 -25.89 -35.31
CA GLN A 55 34.99 -26.01 -34.12
C GLN A 55 35.40 -24.98 -33.05
N GLU A 56 36.69 -24.70 -32.88
CA GLU A 56 37.18 -23.69 -31.94
C GLU A 56 36.78 -22.27 -32.37
N ALA A 57 36.90 -21.96 -33.67
CA ALA A 57 36.46 -20.68 -34.23
C ALA A 57 34.95 -20.47 -34.08
N ARG A 58 34.13 -21.50 -34.34
CA ARG A 58 32.68 -21.45 -34.11
C ARG A 58 32.33 -21.37 -32.63
N GLY A 59 33.05 -22.10 -31.77
CA GLY A 59 32.88 -22.08 -30.33
C GLY A 59 33.06 -20.68 -29.74
N ARG A 60 34.10 -19.96 -30.17
CA ARG A 60 34.33 -18.56 -29.77
C ARG A 60 33.18 -17.64 -30.20
N PHE A 61 32.66 -17.83 -31.41
CA PHE A 61 31.52 -17.06 -31.90
C PHE A 61 30.23 -17.30 -31.07
N TYR A 62 29.90 -18.56 -30.76
CA TYR A 62 28.75 -18.88 -29.92
C TYR A 62 28.89 -18.34 -28.49
N LEU A 63 30.09 -18.39 -27.93
CA LEU A 63 30.40 -17.86 -26.61
C LEU A 63 30.21 -16.33 -26.57
N LEU A 64 30.63 -15.60 -27.60
CA LEU A 64 30.36 -14.16 -27.72
C LEU A 64 28.86 -13.85 -27.82
N LEU A 65 28.10 -14.60 -28.63
CA LEU A 65 26.65 -14.43 -28.72
C LEU A 65 25.97 -14.67 -27.37
N PHE A 66 26.41 -15.68 -26.62
CA PHE A 66 25.91 -15.94 -25.28
C PHE A 66 26.11 -14.74 -24.34
N PHE A 67 27.31 -14.18 -24.27
CA PHE A 67 27.57 -13.00 -23.45
C PHE A 67 26.72 -11.79 -23.85
N VAL A 68 26.54 -11.54 -25.15
CA VAL A 68 25.68 -10.45 -25.64
C VAL A 68 24.23 -10.66 -25.18
N THR A 69 23.69 -11.87 -25.25
CA THR A 69 22.32 -12.16 -24.78
C THR A 69 22.16 -11.95 -23.28
N VAL A 70 23.15 -12.36 -22.47
CA VAL A 70 23.13 -12.16 -21.02
C VAL A 70 23.14 -10.66 -20.67
N ILE A 71 23.94 -9.85 -21.37
CA ILE A 71 24.00 -8.39 -21.17
C ILE A 71 22.66 -7.74 -21.52
N ILE A 72 22.02 -8.13 -22.63
CA ILE A 72 20.70 -7.61 -23.02
C ILE A 72 19.64 -7.95 -21.95
N LEU A 73 19.64 -9.18 -21.42
CA LEU A 73 18.70 -9.58 -20.37
C LEU A 73 18.96 -8.84 -19.05
N ALA A 74 20.23 -8.67 -18.67
CA ALA A 74 20.60 -7.91 -17.47
C ALA A 74 20.16 -6.44 -17.57
N THR A 75 20.41 -5.79 -18.71
CA THR A 75 19.99 -4.39 -18.95
C THR A 75 18.47 -4.24 -19.03
N ALA A 76 17.75 -5.20 -19.63
CA ALA A 76 16.30 -5.24 -19.60
C ALA A 76 15.74 -5.43 -18.17
N GLY A 77 16.38 -6.26 -17.35
CA GLY A 77 16.02 -6.45 -15.95
C GLY A 77 16.24 -5.19 -15.11
N LEU A 78 17.38 -4.51 -15.30
CA LEU A 78 17.70 -3.24 -14.63
C LEU A 78 16.74 -2.13 -15.03
N THR A 79 16.45 -1.98 -16.32
CA THR A 79 15.48 -0.97 -16.80
C THR A 79 14.07 -1.26 -16.31
N TRP A 80 13.61 -2.52 -16.30
CA TRP A 80 12.33 -2.91 -15.72
C TRP A 80 12.26 -2.63 -14.21
N SER A 81 13.33 -2.94 -13.48
CA SER A 81 13.45 -2.65 -12.05
C SER A 81 13.38 -1.14 -11.79
N PHE A 82 14.11 -0.35 -12.58
CA PHE A 82 14.12 1.11 -12.48
C PHE A 82 12.74 1.71 -12.78
N ILE A 83 12.06 1.26 -13.84
CA ILE A 83 10.70 1.71 -14.18
C ILE A 83 9.72 1.32 -13.07
N LYS A 84 9.78 0.09 -12.55
CA LYS A 84 8.91 -0.35 -11.46
C LYS A 84 9.15 0.46 -10.18
N ASN A 85 10.42 0.74 -9.86
CA ASN A 85 10.78 1.54 -8.69
C ASN A 85 10.33 3.00 -8.86
N ASN A 86 10.50 3.58 -10.06
CA ASN A 86 10.04 4.94 -10.34
C ASN A 86 8.51 5.06 -10.42
N LEU A 87 7.79 4.06 -10.92
CA LEU A 87 6.32 4.02 -10.81
C LEU A 87 5.88 3.98 -9.34
N SER A 88 6.64 3.27 -8.50
CA SER A 88 6.35 3.17 -7.06
C SER A 88 6.76 4.44 -6.30
N ARG A 89 7.80 5.16 -6.76
CA ARG A 89 8.24 6.46 -6.22
C ARG A 89 7.46 7.65 -6.77
N GLY A 90 6.82 7.54 -7.93
CA GLY A 90 5.91 8.57 -8.46
C GLY A 90 4.61 8.69 -7.65
N GLU A 91 4.25 7.65 -6.89
CA GLU A 91 3.22 7.68 -5.84
C GLU A 91 3.84 8.03 -4.47
N GLU A 92 5.04 8.60 -4.43
CA GLU A 92 5.56 9.29 -3.25
C GLU A 92 4.80 10.60 -3.13
N LEU A 93 3.61 10.44 -2.53
CA LEU A 93 2.68 11.44 -2.10
C LEU A 93 3.47 12.63 -1.55
N GLU A 94 3.70 13.63 -2.40
CA GLU A 94 3.97 14.99 -1.94
C GLU A 94 2.72 15.38 -1.17
N LEU A 95 2.75 15.00 0.11
CA LEU A 95 1.96 15.61 1.14
C LEU A 95 2.51 17.03 1.21
N GLU A 96 2.09 17.86 0.26
CA GLU A 96 1.94 19.28 0.52
C GLU A 96 1.04 19.33 1.74
N THR A 97 1.67 19.31 2.91
CA THR A 97 1.15 20.02 4.07
C THR A 97 0.99 21.43 3.55
N ASN A 98 -0.19 21.73 3.01
CA ASN A 98 -0.58 23.08 2.70
C ASN A 98 -0.32 23.86 4.00
N PRO A 99 0.73 24.70 4.06
CA PRO A 99 1.17 25.31 5.31
C PRO A 99 0.18 26.39 5.76
N ASP A 100 -0.81 26.71 4.93
CA ASP A 100 -2.09 27.29 5.35
C ASP A 100 -2.84 26.26 6.20
N GLY A 101 -2.39 26.14 7.45
CA GLY A 101 -3.29 25.93 8.55
C GLY A 101 -4.30 27.07 8.52
N GLN A 102 -5.35 26.93 7.71
CA GLN A 102 -6.62 27.58 7.98
C GLN A 102 -7.01 27.10 9.37
N GLU A 103 -6.68 27.94 10.36
CA GLU A 103 -7.16 27.82 11.71
C GLU A 103 -8.64 27.54 11.64
N LEU A 104 -8.99 26.36 12.16
CA LEU A 104 -10.35 25.88 12.20
C LEU A 104 -11.18 26.91 12.93
N ASN A 105 -11.92 27.72 12.18
CA ASN A 105 -13.07 28.45 12.71
C ASN A 105 -13.87 27.42 13.52
N GLY A 106 -13.93 27.61 14.85
CA GLY A 106 -14.25 26.58 15.85
C GLY A 106 -15.63 25.91 15.73
N ASN A 107 -16.42 26.28 14.73
CA ASN A 107 -17.77 25.77 14.50
C ASN A 107 -17.86 24.67 13.44
N GLN A 108 -16.75 24.25 12.82
CA GLN A 108 -16.81 23.22 11.78
C GLN A 108 -16.74 21.79 12.35
N LYS A 109 -17.85 21.31 12.93
CA LYS A 109 -18.03 19.90 13.35
C LYS A 109 -18.16 19.01 12.12
N ARG A 110 -17.03 18.53 11.58
CA ARG A 110 -17.02 17.53 10.50
C ARG A 110 -17.17 16.14 11.10
N ALA A 111 -18.16 15.38 10.63
CA ALA A 111 -18.37 14.00 11.10
C ALA A 111 -17.29 13.00 10.63
N TRP A 112 -16.51 13.35 9.59
CA TRP A 112 -15.58 12.42 8.95
C TRP A 112 -14.20 13.05 8.70
N LEU A 113 -13.16 12.25 8.98
CA LEU A 113 -11.78 12.56 8.61
C LEU A 113 -11.62 12.60 7.09
N ARG A 114 -10.85 13.58 6.60
CA ARG A 114 -10.44 13.70 5.20
C ARG A 114 -8.95 13.43 5.10
N LEU A 115 -8.56 12.62 4.12
CA LEU A 115 -7.15 12.44 3.78
C LEU A 115 -6.89 12.98 2.38
N ALA A 116 -5.72 13.58 2.22
CA ALA A 116 -5.20 13.93 0.92
C ALA A 116 -4.84 12.64 0.18
N PHE A 117 -5.41 12.49 -1.01
CA PHE A 117 -5.12 11.42 -1.96
C PHE A 117 -4.66 12.08 -3.24
N LYS A 118 -3.71 11.47 -3.97
CA LYS A 118 -3.32 11.86 -5.33
C LYS A 118 -3.50 10.63 -6.21
N LYS A 119 -4.75 10.33 -6.58
CA LYS A 119 -5.10 9.13 -7.37
C LYS A 119 -6.02 9.48 -8.52
N ASP A 120 -5.80 8.84 -9.65
CA ASP A 120 -6.64 9.03 -10.83
C ASP A 120 -8.04 8.47 -10.59
N LEU A 121 -9.04 9.16 -11.13
CA LEU A 121 -10.41 8.70 -11.20
C LEU A 121 -10.99 8.91 -12.59
N LEU A 122 -11.98 8.10 -12.92
CA LEU A 122 -12.82 8.28 -14.10
C LEU A 122 -14.20 8.72 -13.63
N PHE A 123 -14.77 9.75 -14.25
CA PHE A 123 -16.14 10.16 -13.94
C PHE A 123 -16.95 10.32 -15.22
N LYS A 124 -18.26 10.09 -15.11
CA LYS A 124 -19.21 10.25 -16.19
C LYS A 124 -20.41 11.02 -15.68
N ILE A 125 -20.80 12.06 -16.41
CA ILE A 125 -22.08 12.75 -16.21
C ILE A 125 -23.20 11.81 -16.67
N LYS A 126 -24.31 11.77 -15.94
CA LYS A 126 -25.41 10.82 -16.19
C LYS A 126 -25.89 10.82 -17.65
N ASP A 127 -25.89 11.98 -18.29
CA ASP A 127 -26.44 12.20 -19.63
C ASP A 127 -25.38 12.14 -20.76
N ASP A 128 -24.11 12.40 -20.47
CA ASP A 128 -23.11 12.71 -21.49
C ASP A 128 -22.41 11.48 -22.12
N GLY A 129 -22.70 10.27 -21.66
CA GLY A 129 -22.18 9.06 -22.29
C GLY A 129 -20.70 8.75 -22.01
N GLU A 130 -19.84 9.76 -21.98
CA GLU A 130 -18.39 9.68 -21.99
C GLU A 130 -17.74 9.71 -20.60
N PHE A 131 -16.60 9.03 -20.46
CA PHE A 131 -15.79 9.06 -19.25
C PHE A 131 -14.71 10.13 -19.37
N ASN A 132 -14.74 11.08 -18.44
CA ASN A 132 -13.73 12.10 -18.24
C ASN A 132 -12.73 11.64 -17.17
N ARG A 133 -11.50 12.15 -17.24
CA ARG A 133 -10.45 11.90 -16.24
C ARG A 133 -10.41 13.03 -15.22
N GLY A 134 -10.11 12.68 -13.97
CA GLY A 134 -9.81 13.63 -12.91
C GLY A 134 -8.82 13.04 -11.92
N GLN A 135 -8.33 13.85 -10.99
CA GLN A 135 -7.43 13.41 -9.94
C GLN A 135 -8.04 13.69 -8.58
N ILE A 136 -8.23 12.65 -7.76
CA ILE A 136 -8.68 12.79 -6.38
C ILE A 136 -7.66 13.66 -5.67
N THR A 137 -8.14 14.67 -4.92
CA THR A 137 -7.35 15.53 -4.04
C THR A 137 -7.60 15.15 -2.58
N ASN A 138 -8.86 14.92 -2.19
CA ASN A 138 -9.24 14.50 -0.85
C ASN A 138 -10.33 13.43 -0.87
N LEU A 139 -10.29 12.49 0.08
CA LEU A 139 -11.29 11.45 0.23
C LEU A 139 -11.75 11.32 1.69
N SER A 140 -13.06 11.07 1.88
CA SER A 140 -13.69 10.77 3.16
C SER A 140 -14.76 9.68 2.99
N GLY A 141 -15.36 9.23 4.10
CA GLY A 141 -16.46 8.25 4.05
C GLY A 141 -17.74 8.76 3.39
N GLY A 142 -18.00 10.08 3.36
CA GLY A 142 -19.23 10.65 2.81
C GLY A 142 -19.10 11.35 1.45
N GLY A 143 -17.87 11.53 0.96
CA GLY A 143 -17.62 12.26 -0.28
C GLY A 143 -16.15 12.41 -0.58
N MET A 144 -15.86 13.02 -1.73
CA MET A 144 -14.50 13.29 -2.18
C MET A 144 -14.39 14.67 -2.84
N GLN A 145 -13.17 15.13 -3.00
CA GLN A 145 -12.82 16.31 -3.79
C GLN A 145 -11.78 15.91 -4.81
N PHE A 146 -11.95 16.35 -6.05
CA PHE A 146 -11.05 16.01 -7.15
C PHE A 146 -10.86 17.18 -8.11
N SER A 147 -9.73 17.23 -8.80
CA SER A 147 -9.45 18.18 -9.87
C SER A 147 -9.87 17.61 -11.23
N THR A 148 -10.42 18.45 -12.09
CA THR A 148 -10.78 18.11 -13.47
C THR A 148 -10.64 19.33 -14.38
N GLY A 149 -10.34 19.13 -15.66
CA GLY A 149 -10.28 20.20 -16.66
C GLY A 149 -11.67 20.66 -17.17
N ARG A 150 -12.75 20.02 -16.71
CA ARG A 150 -14.12 20.36 -17.11
C ARG A 150 -14.89 20.96 -15.94
N GLU A 151 -15.54 22.09 -16.20
CA GLU A 151 -16.45 22.69 -15.24
C GLU A 151 -17.71 21.82 -15.08
N LEU A 152 -18.07 21.52 -13.83
CA LEU A 152 -19.26 20.77 -13.48
C LEU A 152 -20.30 21.71 -12.85
N THR A 153 -21.57 21.40 -13.01
CA THR A 153 -22.63 22.22 -12.43
C THR A 153 -22.97 21.74 -11.00
N PRO A 154 -23.19 22.65 -10.04
CA PRO A 154 -23.68 22.25 -8.72
C PRO A 154 -25.00 21.46 -8.82
N ASN A 155 -25.17 20.48 -7.94
CA ASN A 155 -26.27 19.50 -7.91
C ASN A 155 -26.30 18.47 -9.06
N GLU A 156 -25.35 18.50 -9.99
CA GLU A 156 -25.25 17.51 -11.06
C GLU A 156 -24.94 16.10 -10.50
N GLN A 157 -25.59 15.09 -11.08
CA GLN A 157 -25.34 13.69 -10.72
C GLN A 157 -24.26 13.10 -11.63
N ILE A 158 -23.19 12.61 -11.02
CA ILE A 158 -22.07 11.98 -11.71
C ILE A 158 -21.84 10.57 -11.18
N ARG A 159 -21.36 9.69 -12.03
CA ARG A 159 -20.86 8.36 -11.65
C ARG A 159 -19.34 8.40 -11.64
N VAL A 160 -18.74 8.07 -10.52
CA VAL A 160 -17.28 8.06 -10.32
C VAL A 160 -16.76 6.64 -10.18
N SER A 161 -15.61 6.37 -10.79
CA SER A 161 -14.90 5.08 -10.76
C SER A 161 -13.44 5.32 -10.38
N PHE A 162 -12.99 4.74 -9.27
CA PHE A 162 -11.62 4.90 -8.76
C PHE A 162 -11.16 3.65 -8.03
N ALA A 163 -9.85 3.53 -7.81
CA ALA A 163 -9.25 2.39 -7.11
C ALA A 163 -8.44 2.85 -5.88
N LEU A 164 -8.70 2.24 -4.72
CA LEU A 164 -7.94 2.49 -3.47
C LEU A 164 -6.93 1.38 -3.16
N GLY A 165 -6.56 0.59 -4.18
CA GLY A 165 -5.62 -0.52 -4.08
C GLY A 165 -5.71 -1.42 -5.30
N PRO A 166 -4.86 -2.45 -5.40
CA PRO A 166 -4.80 -3.35 -6.56
C PRO A 166 -6.15 -4.04 -6.82
N ASP A 167 -6.86 -4.42 -5.76
CA ASP A 167 -8.09 -5.23 -5.85
C ASP A 167 -9.35 -4.49 -5.39
N LYS A 168 -9.24 -3.19 -5.07
CA LYS A 168 -10.34 -2.40 -4.48
C LYS A 168 -10.79 -1.30 -5.44
N LYS A 169 -11.75 -1.62 -6.30
CA LYS A 169 -12.40 -0.66 -7.21
C LYS A 169 -13.75 -0.22 -6.66
N PHE A 170 -14.02 1.07 -6.72
CA PHE A 170 -15.28 1.68 -6.30
C PHE A 170 -15.96 2.29 -7.51
N ASN A 171 -17.26 2.03 -7.66
CA ASN A 171 -18.12 2.67 -8.66
C ASN A 171 -19.30 3.28 -7.90
N LEU A 172 -19.24 4.58 -7.66
CA LEU A 172 -20.20 5.27 -6.80
C LEU A 172 -20.94 6.32 -7.61
N ASP A 173 -22.21 6.53 -7.30
CA ASP A 173 -22.94 7.69 -7.77
C ASP A 173 -22.71 8.84 -6.78
N GLY A 174 -22.62 10.07 -7.28
CA GLY A 174 -22.34 11.24 -6.48
C GLY A 174 -23.06 12.48 -6.99
N ARG A 175 -23.29 13.44 -6.09
CA ARG A 175 -23.82 14.76 -6.40
C ARG A 175 -22.73 15.81 -6.24
N VAL A 176 -22.58 16.69 -7.23
CA VAL A 176 -21.69 17.85 -7.14
C VAL A 176 -22.24 18.83 -6.09
N VAL A 177 -21.45 19.10 -5.05
CA VAL A 177 -21.83 20.03 -3.97
C VAL A 177 -21.20 21.40 -4.17
N ARG A 178 -19.96 21.44 -4.67
CA ARG A 178 -19.22 22.69 -4.89
C ARG A 178 -18.21 22.52 -6.01
N VAL A 179 -17.96 23.61 -6.73
CA VAL A 179 -16.91 23.71 -7.75
C VAL A 179 -16.13 24.98 -7.47
N MET A 180 -14.81 24.87 -7.41
CA MET A 180 -13.91 26.00 -7.19
C MET A 180 -12.90 26.02 -8.33
N PRO A 181 -12.67 27.16 -9.00
CA PRO A 181 -11.58 27.25 -9.96
C PRO A 181 -10.24 27.10 -9.23
N SER A 182 -9.33 26.31 -9.78
CA SER A 182 -7.95 26.13 -9.33
C SER A 182 -7.01 26.60 -10.43
N SER A 183 -6.15 27.55 -10.11
CA SER A 183 -5.04 27.94 -10.98
C SER A 183 -3.84 27.07 -10.65
N ASP A 184 -3.84 25.85 -11.16
CA ASP A 184 -2.63 25.02 -11.16
C ASP A 184 -1.69 25.70 -12.16
N GLY A 185 -0.53 26.18 -11.71
CA GLY A 185 0.33 27.17 -12.40
C GLY A 185 0.81 26.86 -13.84
N GLN A 186 0.29 25.82 -14.49
CA GLN A 186 0.47 25.46 -15.89
C GLN A 186 -0.46 26.19 -16.88
N GLY A 187 -1.35 27.07 -16.41
CA GLY A 187 -2.20 27.89 -17.30
C GLY A 187 -3.39 27.15 -17.92
N GLU A 188 -3.53 25.85 -17.67
CA GLU A 188 -4.76 25.12 -17.94
C GLU A 188 -5.78 25.39 -16.83
N LYS A 189 -7.05 25.59 -17.20
CA LYS A 189 -8.13 25.82 -16.25
C LYS A 189 -8.46 24.50 -15.55
N CYS A 190 -8.03 24.35 -14.31
CA CYS A 190 -8.43 23.24 -13.46
C CYS A 190 -9.62 23.66 -12.58
N PHE A 191 -10.56 22.74 -12.37
CA PHE A 191 -11.69 22.91 -11.47
C PHE A 191 -11.60 21.89 -10.36
N LEU A 192 -11.61 22.37 -9.12
CA LEU A 192 -11.61 21.56 -7.93
C LEU A 192 -13.05 21.32 -7.49
N THR A 193 -13.55 20.12 -7.79
CA THR A 193 -14.94 19.73 -7.59
C THR A 193 -15.09 18.87 -6.34
N GLY A 194 -15.99 19.27 -5.43
CA GLY A 194 -16.40 18.48 -4.27
C GLY A 194 -17.71 17.76 -4.53
N ILE A 195 -17.73 16.44 -4.29
CA ILE A 195 -18.91 15.60 -4.46
C ILE A 195 -19.30 14.89 -3.17
N GLN A 196 -20.61 14.67 -3.00
CA GLN A 196 -21.18 13.82 -1.96
C GLN A 196 -21.65 12.50 -2.57
N PHE A 197 -21.33 11.37 -1.94
CA PHE A 197 -21.78 10.07 -2.44
C PHE A 197 -23.29 9.88 -2.23
N LEU A 198 -23.94 9.30 -3.23
CA LEU A 198 -25.36 8.94 -3.22
C LEU A 198 -25.48 7.42 -3.08
N HIS A 199 -26.50 6.97 -2.33
CA HIS A 199 -26.83 5.55 -2.14
C HIS A 199 -25.69 4.66 -1.63
N LEU A 200 -24.81 5.21 -0.79
CA LEU A 200 -23.70 4.47 -0.21
C LEU A 200 -24.23 3.45 0.81
N THR A 201 -23.96 2.16 0.59
CA THR A 201 -24.26 1.13 1.60
C THR A 201 -23.29 1.26 2.78
N SER A 202 -23.71 0.87 3.99
CA SER A 202 -22.81 0.88 5.17
C SER A 202 -21.53 0.06 4.93
N ALA A 203 -21.65 -1.08 4.27
CA ALA A 203 -20.51 -1.92 3.90
C ALA A 203 -19.55 -1.23 2.92
N GLU A 204 -20.04 -0.46 1.95
CA GLU A 204 -19.19 0.32 1.04
C GLU A 204 -18.54 1.49 1.77
N GLN A 205 -19.29 2.19 2.63
CA GLN A 205 -18.77 3.26 3.47
C GLN A 205 -17.60 2.75 4.34
N ASP A 206 -17.79 1.64 5.03
CA ASP A 206 -16.76 1.02 5.85
C ASP A 206 -15.53 0.59 5.04
N ARG A 207 -15.73 0.11 3.81
CA ARG A 207 -14.61 -0.21 2.90
C ARG A 207 -13.82 1.03 2.50
N ILE A 208 -14.50 2.15 2.25
CA ILE A 208 -13.86 3.44 1.94
C ILE A 208 -13.10 3.92 3.18
N VAL A 209 -13.76 3.99 4.34
CA VAL A 209 -13.16 4.44 5.61
C VAL A 209 -11.96 3.59 5.98
N ASN A 210 -12.07 2.26 5.92
CA ASN A 210 -10.94 1.37 6.20
C ASN A 210 -9.78 1.57 5.23
N SER A 211 -10.05 1.84 3.95
CA SER A 211 -9.00 2.11 2.97
C SER A 211 -8.33 3.46 3.22
N VAL A 212 -9.10 4.48 3.60
CA VAL A 212 -8.61 5.80 4.06
C VAL A 212 -7.70 5.62 5.29
N LEU A 213 -8.15 4.95 6.33
CA LEU A 213 -7.37 4.70 7.55
C LEU A 213 -6.12 3.84 7.31
N GLN A 214 -6.18 2.86 6.40
CA GLN A 214 -5.02 2.07 6.00
C GLN A 214 -3.98 2.95 5.31
N GLU A 215 -4.40 3.83 4.41
CA GLU A 215 -3.48 4.72 3.71
C GLU A 215 -2.85 5.74 4.67
N GLN A 216 -3.63 6.28 5.61
CA GLN A 216 -3.08 7.12 6.68
C GLN A 216 -1.99 6.41 7.48
N ARG A 217 -2.24 5.16 7.88
CA ARG A 217 -1.25 4.35 8.59
C ARG A 217 0.00 4.16 7.76
N LYS A 218 -0.13 3.88 6.45
CA LYS A 218 1.04 3.79 5.56
C LYS A 218 1.79 5.10 5.45
N LEU A 219 1.11 6.24 5.35
CA LEU A 219 1.76 7.55 5.30
C LEU A 219 2.51 7.86 6.60
N MET A 220 1.94 7.48 7.74
CA MET A 220 2.59 7.63 9.05
C MET A 220 3.80 6.70 9.20
N LEU A 221 3.72 5.46 8.70
CA LEU A 221 4.82 4.50 8.71
C LEU A 221 5.92 4.85 7.70
N GLY A 222 5.57 5.29 6.50
CA GLY A 222 6.51 5.70 5.46
C GLY A 222 7.28 6.97 5.83
N LYS A 223 6.68 7.87 6.61
CA LYS A 223 7.41 9.01 7.19
C LYS A 223 8.43 8.59 8.25
N ARG A 224 8.23 7.46 8.93
CA ARG A 224 9.17 6.95 9.95
C ARG A 224 10.45 6.37 9.34
N THR A 225 10.36 5.73 8.17
CA THR A 225 11.52 5.02 7.60
C THR A 225 12.66 5.91 7.12
N LYS A 226 12.42 7.21 6.86
CA LYS A 226 13.51 8.10 6.42
C LYS A 226 14.42 8.58 7.57
N LYS A 227 14.07 8.30 8.84
CA LYS A 227 14.66 9.00 9.99
C LYS A 227 14.69 8.17 11.28
N GLU A 228 14.77 6.85 11.21
CA GLU A 228 14.98 6.04 12.41
C GLU A 228 16.40 5.46 12.39
N LYS A 229 17.19 5.83 13.40
CA LYS A 229 18.50 5.21 13.65
C LYS A 229 18.29 4.05 14.61
N THR A 230 18.74 2.87 14.23
CA THR A 230 18.73 1.71 15.13
C THR A 230 19.93 1.82 16.06
N CYS A 231 19.71 1.65 17.38
CA CYS A 231 20.81 1.67 18.33
C CYS A 231 21.74 0.46 18.12
N PRO A 232 23.08 0.64 18.03
CA PRO A 232 24.01 -0.47 17.84
C PRO A 232 24.11 -1.37 19.07
N VAL A 233 23.80 -0.86 20.25
CA VAL A 233 23.90 -1.61 21.52
C VAL A 233 22.65 -2.46 21.77
N CYS A 234 21.45 -1.88 21.63
CA CYS A 234 20.20 -2.57 21.99
C CYS A 234 19.29 -2.93 20.81
N GLY A 235 19.61 -2.53 19.58
CA GLY A 235 18.81 -2.83 18.38
C GLY A 235 17.46 -2.10 18.31
N ARG A 236 17.14 -1.20 19.24
CA ARG A 236 15.86 -0.47 19.26
C ARG A 236 15.90 0.77 18.35
N PRO A 237 14.80 1.10 17.65
CA PRO A 237 14.71 2.30 16.83
C PRO A 237 14.69 3.56 17.69
N ASN A 238 15.41 4.59 17.25
CA ASN A 238 15.45 5.93 17.85
C ASN A 238 15.15 6.99 16.81
N LEU A 239 14.72 8.17 17.29
CA LEU A 239 14.56 9.37 16.46
C LEU A 239 15.88 9.72 15.76
N ASN A 240 15.84 10.15 14.49
CA ASN A 240 17.06 10.52 13.75
C ASN A 240 17.91 11.59 14.45
N LYS A 241 17.26 12.54 15.13
CA LYS A 241 17.92 13.63 15.85
C LYS A 241 18.46 13.21 17.22
N ALA A 242 18.25 11.96 17.64
CA ALA A 242 18.75 11.49 18.92
C ALA A 242 20.26 11.24 18.82
N GLU A 243 21.02 11.94 19.66
CA GLU A 243 22.47 11.71 19.83
C GLU A 243 22.76 10.47 20.68
N LYS A 244 21.80 10.06 21.51
CA LYS A 244 21.88 8.90 22.40
C LYS A 244 20.63 8.06 22.29
N CYS A 245 20.76 6.76 22.50
CA CYS A 245 19.62 5.87 22.54
C CYS A 245 18.73 6.19 23.74
N TRP A 246 17.44 6.39 23.49
CA TRP A 246 16.49 6.73 24.55
C TRP A 246 16.35 5.63 25.61
N TYR A 247 16.66 4.38 25.25
CA TYR A 247 16.53 3.21 26.11
C TYR A 247 17.80 2.91 26.90
N CYS A 248 18.94 2.76 26.21
CA CYS A 248 20.19 2.34 26.86
C CYS A 248 21.21 3.48 27.03
N GLN A 249 20.88 4.71 26.63
CA GLN A 249 21.75 5.89 26.69
C GLN A 249 23.06 5.79 25.88
N ALA A 250 23.25 4.70 25.12
CA ALA A 250 24.41 4.52 24.26
C ALA A 250 24.45 5.60 23.16
N PRO A 251 25.61 6.19 22.86
CA PRO A 251 25.73 7.17 21.79
C PRO A 251 25.32 6.55 20.45
N LEU A 252 24.44 7.26 19.74
CA LEU A 252 24.04 6.95 18.37
C LEU A 252 24.95 7.75 17.46
N GLU A 253 26.22 7.33 17.35
CA GLU A 253 27.19 7.98 16.49
C GLU A 253 26.59 8.16 15.10
N GLU A 254 26.40 9.43 14.72
CA GLU A 254 26.36 9.75 13.32
C GLU A 254 27.76 9.42 12.82
N GLN A 255 27.86 8.36 12.00
CA GLN A 255 28.81 8.39 10.90
C GLN A 255 28.42 9.55 9.98
N SER A 256 28.39 10.79 10.50
CA SER A 256 28.69 11.95 9.68
C SER A 256 30.04 11.60 9.14
N GLU A 257 30.10 11.42 7.84
CA GLU A 257 31.31 11.22 7.06
C GLU A 257 32.30 12.32 7.45
N SER A 258 33.02 12.13 8.55
CA SER A 258 34.31 12.70 8.78
C SER A 258 35.19 12.00 7.76
N ARG A 259 35.01 12.46 6.54
CA ARG A 259 35.94 12.58 5.45
C ARG A 259 37.12 13.44 5.96
N GLN A 260 37.71 13.04 7.07
CA GLN A 260 39.15 12.88 7.15
C GLN A 260 39.41 11.84 6.04
N LYS A 261 39.65 12.23 4.79
CA LYS A 261 40.93 12.82 4.40
C LYS A 261 42.01 12.23 5.31
N SER A 262 42.09 10.90 5.28
CA SER A 262 43.26 10.16 5.66
C SER A 262 44.37 10.71 4.78
N LEU A 263 45.08 11.71 5.31
CA LEU A 263 46.31 12.25 4.74
C LEU A 263 47.50 11.40 5.20
N LEU A 264 47.27 10.11 5.47
CA LEU A 264 48.35 9.16 5.72
C LEU A 264 48.46 8.28 4.47
N PRO A 265 49.57 8.41 3.70
CA PRO A 265 49.86 7.58 2.54
C PRO A 265 49.91 6.11 2.95
N GLU A 266 49.38 5.25 2.09
CA GLU A 266 49.26 3.79 2.23
C GLU A 266 50.60 3.03 2.13
N GLU A 267 51.75 3.71 2.26
CA GLU A 267 53.06 3.11 1.92
C GLU A 267 53.88 2.58 3.12
N GLU A 268 53.43 2.68 4.38
CA GLU A 268 54.29 2.38 5.54
C GLU A 268 53.74 1.33 6.52
N LEU A 269 52.96 0.36 6.04
CA LEU A 269 52.39 -0.72 6.87
C LEU A 269 52.68 -2.15 6.37
N LEU A 270 53.83 -2.33 5.72
CA LEU A 270 54.46 -3.64 5.56
C LEU A 270 55.73 -3.64 6.41
N ASP A 271 55.61 -3.96 7.71
CA ASP A 271 56.65 -4.62 8.53
C ASP A 271 56.27 -4.60 10.02
N GLN A 272 55.29 -5.43 10.41
CA GLN A 272 55.20 -5.91 11.79
C GLN A 272 54.36 -7.19 11.89
N SER A 273 54.82 -8.20 11.15
CA SER A 273 54.57 -9.60 11.47
C SER A 273 55.46 -9.98 12.67
N GLY A 274 54.89 -10.11 13.87
CA GLY A 274 55.63 -10.71 14.97
C GLY A 274 54.97 -10.63 16.35
N GLY A 275 54.19 -11.64 16.70
CA GLY A 275 54.24 -12.20 18.06
C GLY A 275 53.05 -11.97 19.00
N ALA A 276 52.52 -13.10 19.49
CA ALA A 276 51.76 -13.32 20.74
C ALA A 276 50.34 -12.71 20.82
N SER A 277 49.24 -13.48 20.89
CA SER A 277 48.86 -14.56 21.81
C SER A 277 48.89 -14.20 23.31
N SER A 278 47.79 -13.61 23.79
CA SER A 278 47.19 -13.80 25.13
C SER A 278 45.81 -13.13 25.08
N PHE A 279 44.64 -13.77 25.24
CA PHE A 279 44.17 -14.78 26.19
C PHE A 279 44.50 -14.44 27.64
N VAL A 280 43.75 -13.51 28.23
CA VAL A 280 43.49 -13.47 29.67
C VAL A 280 42.03 -13.09 29.94
N ASN A 281 41.35 -14.03 30.58
CA ASN A 281 40.07 -13.89 31.27
C ASN A 281 40.05 -12.68 32.20
N SER A 282 38.92 -11.98 32.27
CA SER A 282 38.53 -11.24 33.46
C SER A 282 37.03 -11.32 33.68
N THR A 283 36.61 -12.48 34.17
CA THR A 283 35.53 -12.60 35.15
C THR A 283 35.96 -11.92 36.44
N MET A 284 35.23 -10.89 36.89
CA MET A 284 35.09 -10.62 38.32
C MET A 284 33.66 -10.23 38.63
N ASP A 285 33.03 -11.10 39.39
CA ASP A 285 31.91 -10.84 40.29
C ASP A 285 32.15 -9.56 41.08
N GLY A 286 31.42 -8.51 40.71
CA GLY A 286 31.25 -7.32 41.53
C GLY A 286 29.88 -7.39 42.19
N ASN A 287 29.83 -7.86 43.44
CA ASN A 287 28.70 -7.65 44.35
C ASN A 287 28.62 -6.15 44.67
N PRO A 288 27.63 -5.38 44.17
CA PRO A 288 27.53 -3.97 44.51
C PRO A 288 27.05 -3.88 45.95
N ARG A 289 27.99 -3.63 46.86
CA ARG A 289 27.69 -3.04 48.16
C ARG A 289 26.89 -1.77 47.92
N SER A 290 25.78 -1.66 48.64
CA SER A 290 24.83 -0.55 48.63
C SER A 290 25.52 0.80 48.81
N GLU A 291 25.92 1.43 47.70
CA GLU A 291 26.15 2.87 47.65
C GLU A 291 24.79 3.58 47.64
N GLY A 292 24.67 4.58 48.49
CA GLY A 292 23.41 5.21 48.89
C GLY A 292 22.48 5.50 47.72
N ASP A 293 21.29 4.90 47.78
CA ASP A 293 20.14 5.14 46.91
C ASP A 293 19.80 6.65 46.89
N ASN A 294 20.43 7.38 45.97
CA ASN A 294 19.98 8.69 45.49
C ASN A 294 18.81 8.51 44.49
N THR A 295 17.92 7.55 44.78
CA THR A 295 16.70 7.34 44.02
C THR A 295 15.72 8.44 44.43
N PRO A 296 15.25 9.31 43.51
CA PRO A 296 14.30 10.37 43.82
C PRO A 296 13.06 9.82 44.54
N GLU A 297 12.54 10.54 45.54
CA GLU A 297 11.44 10.10 46.40
C GLU A 297 10.20 9.64 45.60
N TRP A 298 9.89 10.33 44.50
CA TRP A 298 8.77 9.98 43.63
C TRP A 298 8.92 8.60 42.96
N LEU A 299 10.16 8.21 42.63
CA LEU A 299 10.45 6.91 42.01
C LEU A 299 10.31 5.77 43.03
N ARG A 300 10.60 6.05 44.32
CA ARG A 300 10.29 5.14 45.42
C ARG A 300 8.78 4.92 45.56
N ARG A 301 7.98 6.00 45.57
CA ARG A 301 6.51 5.90 45.62
C ARG A 301 5.93 5.10 44.46
N VAL A 302 6.43 5.29 43.24
CA VAL A 302 5.94 4.53 42.07
C VAL A 302 6.25 3.04 42.22
N ARG A 303 7.44 2.67 42.71
CA ARG A 303 7.79 1.26 42.97
C ARG A 303 6.96 0.64 44.08
N GLU A 304 6.64 1.40 45.13
CA GLU A 304 5.73 0.98 46.19
C GLU A 304 4.30 0.76 45.67
N LEU A 305 3.78 1.67 44.83
CA LEU A 305 2.44 1.53 44.26
C LEU A 305 2.33 0.30 43.35
N ILE A 306 3.33 0.04 42.51
CA ILE A 306 3.37 -1.16 41.66
C ILE A 306 3.52 -2.43 42.51
N ALA A 307 4.32 -2.39 43.57
CA ALA A 307 4.48 -3.52 44.47
C ALA A 307 3.19 -3.82 45.26
N ALA A 308 2.45 -2.79 45.67
CA ALA A 308 1.17 -2.93 46.35
C ALA A 308 0.08 -3.50 45.42
N GLU A 309 -0.01 -2.99 44.19
CA GLU A 309 -0.94 -3.48 43.17
C GLU A 309 -0.67 -4.95 42.80
N LYS A 310 0.61 -5.34 42.75
CA LYS A 310 1.02 -6.72 42.44
C LYS A 310 0.75 -7.73 43.57
N VAL A 311 0.57 -7.27 44.82
CA VAL A 311 0.30 -8.17 45.97
C VAL A 311 -1.20 -8.46 46.11
N GLU A 312 -2.08 -7.63 45.55
CA GLU A 312 -3.54 -7.87 45.57
C GLU A 312 -4.06 -8.74 44.42
N GLU A 313 -3.25 -9.01 43.39
CA GLU A 313 -3.56 -10.08 42.42
C GLU A 313 -3.22 -11.45 43.03
N GLU A 314 -4.10 -11.94 43.93
CA GLU A 314 -4.22 -13.38 44.16
C GLU A 314 -4.39 -14.09 42.81
N PRO A 315 -3.81 -15.30 42.62
CA PRO A 315 -3.90 -16.06 41.37
C PRO A 315 -5.32 -16.60 41.14
N SER A 316 -6.27 -15.71 40.88
CA SER A 316 -7.60 -16.02 40.37
C SER A 316 -7.60 -15.77 38.87
N ASP A 317 -7.03 -16.71 38.11
CA ASP A 317 -7.55 -17.12 36.79
C ASP A 317 -6.60 -18.11 36.11
N GLU A 318 -6.52 -19.33 36.67
CA GLU A 318 -6.37 -20.55 35.86
C GLU A 318 -7.68 -20.83 35.10
N TRP A 319 -8.17 -19.87 34.31
CA TRP A 319 -9.42 -20.00 33.58
C TRP A 319 -9.19 -20.68 32.20
N GLN A 320 -9.32 -22.00 32.23
CA GLN A 320 -10.10 -22.82 31.28
C GLN A 320 -9.94 -22.54 29.77
N GLN A 321 -8.80 -22.95 29.20
CA GLN A 321 -8.63 -23.08 27.74
C GLN A 321 -8.73 -24.54 27.24
N GLN A 322 -9.56 -25.38 27.87
CA GLN A 322 -9.68 -26.81 27.53
C GLN A 322 -11.01 -27.28 26.91
N HIS A 323 -12.00 -26.41 26.67
CA HIS A 323 -13.32 -26.85 26.15
C HIS A 323 -13.67 -26.44 24.72
N LEU A 324 -12.70 -26.01 23.89
CA LEU A 324 -13.01 -25.56 22.51
C LEU A 324 -12.79 -26.60 21.39
N PHE A 325 -12.44 -27.87 21.70
CA PHE A 325 -12.16 -28.88 20.67
C PHE A 325 -13.06 -30.13 20.65
N ASP A 326 -14.09 -30.22 21.49
CA ASP A 326 -15.06 -31.32 21.38
C ASP A 326 -16.25 -30.93 20.48
N THR A 327 -16.06 -31.03 19.17
CA THR A 327 -17.19 -31.12 18.21
C THR A 327 -17.53 -32.59 17.97
N PRO A 328 -18.71 -33.09 18.41
CA PRO A 328 -19.14 -34.43 18.07
C PRO A 328 -19.57 -34.48 16.59
N GLU A 329 -18.89 -35.30 15.81
CA GLU A 329 -19.32 -35.73 14.49
C GLU A 329 -20.70 -36.40 14.58
N LYS A 330 -21.75 -35.71 14.12
CA LYS A 330 -23.07 -36.31 13.95
C LYS A 330 -23.43 -36.32 12.47
N GLY A 331 -23.18 -37.48 11.86
CA GLY A 331 -23.60 -37.80 10.51
C GLY A 331 -25.12 -37.72 10.36
N ILE A 332 -25.57 -36.98 9.35
CA ILE A 332 -26.96 -37.02 8.88
C ILE A 332 -26.97 -37.80 7.57
N LYS A 333 -27.62 -38.96 7.65
CA LYS A 333 -27.85 -39.91 6.58
C LYS A 333 -28.79 -39.36 5.51
N ARG A 334 -28.49 -39.77 4.28
CA ARG A 334 -29.35 -39.85 3.09
C ARG A 334 -30.78 -40.29 3.40
N ASN A 335 -31.74 -39.69 2.69
CA ASN A 335 -32.95 -40.27 2.07
C ASN A 335 -33.31 -39.30 0.92
N SER A 336 -33.18 -39.60 -0.38
CA SER A 336 -33.88 -40.59 -1.22
C SER A 336 -35.40 -40.54 -1.09
N SER A 337 -36.08 -39.79 -1.96
CA SER A 337 -37.06 -40.36 -2.92
C SER A 337 -37.85 -39.28 -3.70
N ARG A 338 -37.86 -39.47 -5.03
CA ARG A 338 -38.96 -39.29 -6.01
C ARG A 338 -40.00 -38.19 -5.82
N SER A 339 -40.17 -37.35 -6.85
CA SER A 339 -41.27 -37.55 -7.83
C SER A 339 -41.13 -36.62 -9.03
N ASP A 340 -41.11 -37.21 -10.22
CA ASP A 340 -41.46 -36.59 -11.50
C ASP A 340 -42.86 -35.98 -11.45
N LYS A 341 -43.07 -34.79 -12.04
CA LYS A 341 -44.24 -34.56 -12.89
C LYS A 341 -44.09 -33.35 -13.81
N ASP A 342 -44.12 -33.69 -15.09
CA ASP A 342 -44.38 -32.87 -16.26
C ASP A 342 -45.72 -32.11 -16.24
N SER A 343 -45.86 -31.25 -17.25
CA SER A 343 -47.00 -30.44 -17.72
C SER A 343 -47.07 -29.01 -17.13
N GLY A 344 -47.24 -27.95 -17.90
CA GLY A 344 -47.60 -27.81 -19.30
C GLY A 344 -48.51 -26.60 -19.45
N LEU A 345 -48.17 -25.73 -20.40
CA LEU A 345 -49.03 -24.80 -21.16
C LEU A 345 -50.00 -23.82 -20.45
N SER A 346 -49.94 -22.59 -21.01
CA SER A 346 -51.07 -21.73 -21.39
C SER A 346 -51.77 -20.91 -20.31
N SER A 347 -51.73 -19.58 -20.47
CA SER A 347 -52.89 -18.81 -20.99
C SER A 347 -52.92 -17.37 -20.48
N SER A 348 -53.11 -16.46 -21.44
CA SER A 348 -53.96 -15.26 -21.39
C SER A 348 -53.66 -14.10 -20.42
N MET A 349 -53.42 -12.94 -21.05
CA MET A 349 -53.81 -11.60 -20.57
C MET A 349 -55.29 -11.56 -20.12
N PRO A 350 -55.71 -10.49 -19.41
CA PRO A 350 -56.29 -9.38 -20.16
C PRO A 350 -55.92 -7.97 -19.69
N GLU A 351 -55.93 -7.13 -20.71
CA GLU A 351 -56.05 -5.69 -20.80
C GLU A 351 -57.29 -5.09 -20.09
N LYS A 352 -57.24 -3.77 -19.81
CA LYS A 352 -58.27 -2.79 -19.36
C LYS A 352 -57.89 -2.12 -18.03
N LYS A 353 -58.07 -0.82 -17.79
CA LYS A 353 -58.82 0.23 -18.48
C LYS A 353 -58.40 1.59 -17.89
N ASP A 354 -58.55 2.63 -18.70
CA ASP A 354 -58.50 4.04 -18.32
C ASP A 354 -59.46 4.40 -17.17
N LYS A 355 -59.04 5.34 -16.31
CA LYS A 355 -59.94 6.34 -15.71
C LYS A 355 -59.16 7.55 -15.18
N ALA A 356 -59.28 8.65 -15.91
CA ALA A 356 -59.07 10.00 -15.41
C ALA A 356 -60.21 10.38 -14.44
N THR A 357 -59.93 11.02 -13.30
CA THR A 357 -60.81 11.98 -12.60
C THR A 357 -60.03 12.78 -11.53
N LYS A 358 -59.74 14.05 -11.88
CA LYS A 358 -59.83 15.31 -11.10
C LYS A 358 -59.04 15.59 -9.79
N PRO A 359 -58.81 16.89 -9.50
CA PRO A 359 -57.82 17.39 -8.53
C PRO A 359 -58.42 17.56 -7.13
N ILE A 360 -57.56 17.44 -6.11
CA ILE A 360 -57.89 17.77 -4.72
C ILE A 360 -57.01 18.94 -4.31
N ASP A 361 -57.70 20.05 -4.06
CA ASP A 361 -57.24 21.25 -3.40
C ASP A 361 -57.18 21.06 -1.88
N GLU A 362 -56.37 21.89 -1.24
CA GLU A 362 -56.42 22.34 0.16
C GLU A 362 -55.94 21.43 1.32
N LYS A 363 -54.71 21.77 1.77
CA LYS A 363 -54.16 21.92 3.13
C LYS A 363 -55.02 21.48 4.35
N PRO A 364 -54.36 20.96 5.40
CA PRO A 364 -54.03 21.86 6.51
C PRO A 364 -52.60 21.75 7.06
N HIS A 365 -52.15 22.91 7.53
CA HIS A 365 -50.97 23.21 8.32
C HIS A 365 -50.80 22.21 9.50
N ILE A 366 -49.72 21.43 9.49
CA ILE A 366 -49.24 20.73 10.68
C ILE A 366 -48.36 21.73 11.44
N LYS A 367 -48.88 22.23 12.56
CA LYS A 367 -48.07 22.91 13.59
C LYS A 367 -47.20 21.85 14.25
N GLN A 368 -45.88 22.01 14.17
CA GLN A 368 -44.95 21.29 15.03
C GLN A 368 -45.17 21.75 16.48
N PRO A 369 -45.23 20.83 17.46
CA PRO A 369 -45.07 21.21 18.85
C PRO A 369 -43.60 21.55 19.10
N GLU A 370 -43.36 22.81 19.47
CA GLU A 370 -42.12 23.24 20.12
C GLU A 370 -42.05 22.50 21.47
N ALA A 371 -41.18 21.50 21.54
CA ALA A 371 -40.75 20.92 22.81
C ALA A 371 -39.59 21.78 23.31
N GLU A 372 -39.88 22.66 24.25
CA GLU A 372 -38.88 23.27 25.12
C GLU A 372 -38.29 22.14 25.98
N GLU A 373 -37.10 21.66 25.61
CA GLU A 373 -36.29 20.82 26.48
C GLU A 373 -35.64 21.73 27.53
N ASP A 374 -36.24 21.75 28.73
CA ASP A 374 -35.62 22.29 29.94
C ASP A 374 -34.26 21.60 30.17
N LEU A 375 -33.19 22.33 29.89
CA LEU A 375 -31.83 21.95 30.25
C LEU A 375 -31.68 22.00 31.78
N PRO A 376 -31.01 21.03 32.41
CA PRO A 376 -30.79 21.01 33.85
C PRO A 376 -30.04 22.26 34.31
N ASP A 377 -30.55 22.90 35.38
CA ASP A 377 -29.99 24.07 36.06
C ASP A 377 -28.48 23.88 36.32
N GLY A 378 -27.64 24.58 35.55
CA GLY A 378 -26.19 24.47 35.68
C GLY A 378 -25.35 25.05 34.55
N PHE A 379 -25.94 25.40 33.41
CA PHE A 379 -25.23 26.05 32.30
C PHE A 379 -25.60 27.53 32.18
N THR A 380 -24.76 28.40 32.75
CA THR A 380 -24.85 29.84 32.54
C THR A 380 -24.48 30.19 31.10
N HIS A 381 -25.37 30.91 30.40
CA HIS A 381 -25.06 31.51 29.11
C HIS A 381 -23.96 32.57 29.28
N PHE A 382 -22.82 32.36 28.64
CA PHE A 382 -21.82 33.41 28.48
C PHE A 382 -22.36 34.45 27.50
N SER A 383 -22.94 35.53 28.03
CA SER A 383 -23.29 36.71 27.25
C SER A 383 -22.02 37.34 26.69
N THR A 384 -21.75 37.12 25.42
CA THR A 384 -20.83 37.96 24.64
C THR A 384 -21.63 39.13 24.06
N HIS A 385 -21.93 40.12 24.90
CA HIS A 385 -22.21 41.48 24.45
C HIS A 385 -20.92 42.29 24.63
N PRO A 386 -20.30 42.79 23.56
CA PRO A 386 -19.29 43.82 23.67
C PRO A 386 -20.01 45.17 23.72
N ASP A 387 -20.12 45.75 24.92
CA ASP A 387 -20.36 47.17 25.08
C ASP A 387 -19.04 47.83 25.51
N ASP A 388 -18.70 48.90 24.79
CA ASP A 388 -17.61 49.89 24.94
C ASP A 388 -16.15 49.54 24.55
#